data_AF-A0A7K0PDX9-F1
#
_entry.id   AF-A0A7K0PDX9-F1
#
_cell.length_a   1.000
_cell.length_b   1.000
_cell.length_c   1.000
_cell.angle_alpha   90.00
_cell.angle_beta   90.00
_cell.angle_gamma   90.00
#
_symmetry.space_group_name_H-M   'P 1'
#
loop_
_entity.id
_entity.type
_entity.pdbx_description
1 polymer ?
#
loop_
_entity_poly.entity_id
_entity_poly.type
_entity_poly.pdbx_seq_one_letter_code
_entity_poly.pdbx_strand_id
1 'polypeptide(L)'
;MTQNALTRRGLLGAGAGAAAGAVVLGGAGDAAAAKRRRPARKKARPRSVDVVVVGAGISGLTTARRLAAKGRSVVVLEARDRVGGRTLNHDVAPGRPVEAGGEYVGPTQTRITALCKELGVGIYEA
;
A
#
# COMPACT_ATOMS: atom_id res chain seq x y z
N MET A 1 -17.16 -17.21 -20.76
CA MET A 1 -16.77 -18.11 -19.65
C MET A 1 -15.29 -18.44 -19.88
N THR A 2 -14.35 -17.61 -19.40
CA THR A 2 -13.71 -17.51 -18.06
C THR A 2 -12.26 -17.96 -18.20
N GLN A 3 -11.36 -16.98 -18.34
CA GLN A 3 -9.91 -17.20 -18.43
C GLN A 3 -9.36 -17.62 -17.06
N ASN A 4 -8.71 -18.79 -17.01
CA ASN A 4 -7.90 -19.25 -15.89
C ASN A 4 -6.66 -18.37 -15.74
N ALA A 5 -6.70 -17.38 -14.84
CA ALA A 5 -5.50 -16.63 -14.45
C ALA A 5 -4.78 -17.35 -13.31
N LEU A 6 -4.12 -18.46 -13.63
CA LEU A 6 -3.08 -19.03 -12.77
C LEU A 6 -1.90 -18.04 -12.77
N THR A 7 -1.79 -17.25 -11.70
CA THR A 7 -0.61 -16.41 -11.50
C THR A 7 0.59 -17.28 -11.11
N ARG A 8 1.81 -16.87 -11.49
CA ARG A 8 3.08 -17.59 -11.21
C ARG A 8 3.32 -17.93 -9.73
N ARG A 9 2.55 -17.34 -8.81
CA ARG A 9 2.61 -17.57 -7.35
C ARG A 9 1.52 -18.54 -6.84
N GLY A 10 0.49 -18.84 -7.64
CA GLY A 10 -0.67 -19.65 -7.25
C GLY A 10 -0.53 -21.17 -7.47
N LEU A 11 0.52 -21.64 -8.15
CA LEU A 11 0.71 -23.06 -8.45
C LEU A 11 1.28 -23.87 -7.26
N LEU A 12 1.79 -23.21 -6.21
CA LEU A 12 2.51 -23.88 -5.11
C LEU A 12 1.77 -23.91 -3.77
N GLY A 13 0.50 -23.51 -3.71
CA GLY A 13 -0.24 -23.38 -2.43
C GLY A 13 -1.55 -24.15 -2.32
N ALA A 14 -1.91 -25.00 -3.29
CA ALA A 14 -3.15 -25.75 -3.25
C ALA A 14 -3.04 -26.95 -2.30
N GLY A 15 -3.49 -26.75 -1.05
CA GLY A 15 -3.61 -27.79 -0.04
C GLY A 15 -4.85 -27.59 0.84
N ALA A 16 -5.91 -28.34 0.50
CA ALA A 16 -6.99 -28.88 1.35
C ALA A 16 -7.89 -27.94 2.21
N GLY A 17 -9.21 -28.11 2.04
CA GLY A 17 -10.19 -27.96 3.13
C GLY A 17 -11.49 -27.24 2.78
N ALA A 18 -12.56 -28.01 2.54
CA ALA A 18 -13.94 -27.55 2.38
C ALA A 18 -14.77 -27.82 3.65
N ALA A 19 -15.73 -26.93 3.99
CA ALA A 19 -17.01 -27.17 4.70
C ALA A 19 -17.65 -25.80 5.04
N ALA A 20 -18.82 -25.41 4.50
CA ALA A 20 -20.20 -25.77 4.85
C ALA A 20 -20.74 -25.09 6.13
N GLY A 21 -21.89 -24.41 6.02
CA GLY A 21 -22.71 -24.01 7.18
C GLY A 21 -23.65 -22.82 6.94
N ALA A 22 -24.95 -23.02 7.09
CA ALA A 22 -26.04 -22.14 6.67
C ALA A 22 -26.64 -21.24 7.78
N VAL A 23 -27.19 -20.10 7.32
CA VAL A 23 -28.36 -19.29 7.78
C VAL A 23 -28.69 -19.13 9.27
N VAL A 24 -28.88 -17.85 9.68
CA VAL A 24 -29.93 -17.45 10.63
C VAL A 24 -30.70 -16.24 10.05
N LEU A 25 -32.03 -16.40 9.92
CA LEU A 25 -33.02 -15.36 9.64
C LEU A 25 -33.38 -14.65 10.94
N GLY A 26 -33.50 -13.31 10.92
CA GLY A 26 -34.15 -12.59 12.02
C GLY A 26 -34.06 -11.07 11.95
N GLY A 27 -35.23 -10.42 11.89
CA GLY A 27 -35.46 -9.08 12.45
C GLY A 27 -35.56 -7.93 11.44
N ALA A 28 -36.76 -7.70 10.92
CA ALA A 28 -37.15 -6.42 10.34
C ALA A 28 -37.34 -5.41 11.48
N GLY A 29 -36.49 -4.38 11.52
CA GLY A 29 -36.65 -3.21 12.36
C GLY A 29 -36.38 -1.96 11.51
N ASP A 30 -37.38 -1.08 11.41
CA ASP A 30 -37.35 0.16 10.65
C ASP A 30 -36.23 1.09 11.15
N ALA A 31 -35.09 1.05 10.46
CA ALA A 31 -34.03 2.03 10.62
C ALA A 31 -34.22 3.14 9.57
N ALA A 32 -34.91 4.19 10.04
CA ALA A 32 -35.02 5.53 9.47
C ALA A 32 -33.99 5.88 8.37
N ALA A 33 -34.53 6.18 7.19
CA ALA A 33 -33.99 7.02 6.11
C ALA A 33 -32.51 7.43 6.22
N ALA A 34 -31.59 6.47 6.09
CA ALA A 34 -30.20 6.78 5.81
C ALA A 34 -30.12 7.39 4.40
N LYS A 35 -29.88 8.71 4.32
CA LYS A 35 -29.49 9.40 3.07
C LYS A 35 -28.46 8.52 2.36
N ARG A 36 -28.82 7.90 1.22
CA ARG A 36 -27.90 7.11 0.39
C ARG A 36 -26.71 8.01 0.06
N ARG A 37 -25.61 7.87 0.80
CA ARG A 37 -24.35 8.53 0.49
C ARG A 37 -23.95 8.01 -0.88
N ARG A 38 -24.05 8.85 -1.90
CA ARG A 38 -23.55 8.51 -3.24
C ARG A 38 -22.11 8.06 -3.05
N PRO A 39 -21.70 6.87 -3.55
CA PRO A 39 -20.32 6.44 -3.43
C PRO A 39 -19.46 7.56 -4.00
N ALA A 40 -18.44 7.96 -3.23
CA ALA A 40 -17.50 8.99 -3.65
C ALA A 40 -17.02 8.64 -5.07
N ARG A 41 -17.31 9.52 -6.03
CA ARG A 41 -16.96 9.30 -7.44
C ARG A 41 -15.44 9.11 -7.46
N LYS A 42 -14.98 7.89 -7.76
CA LYS A 42 -13.55 7.60 -7.89
C LYS A 42 -12.98 8.66 -8.83
N LYS A 43 -12.02 9.47 -8.35
CA LYS A 43 -11.37 10.50 -9.19
C LYS A 43 -10.93 9.81 -10.48
N ALA A 44 -11.30 10.40 -11.62
CA ALA A 44 -10.88 9.87 -12.91
C ALA A 44 -9.35 9.84 -12.93
N ARG A 45 -8.76 8.71 -13.30
CA ARG A 45 -7.31 8.61 -13.43
C ARG A 45 -6.89 9.57 -14.56
N PRO A 46 -5.85 10.39 -14.36
CA PRO A 46 -5.36 11.26 -15.42
C PRO A 46 -4.98 10.41 -16.64
N ARG A 47 -5.39 10.86 -17.83
CA ARG A 47 -5.06 10.19 -19.10
C ARG A 47 -3.64 10.51 -19.59
N SER A 48 -3.04 11.58 -19.07
CA SER A 48 -1.70 12.06 -19.38
C SER A 48 -1.08 12.71 -18.14
N VAL A 49 0.22 12.50 -17.97
CA VAL A 49 1.07 13.16 -16.97
C VAL A 49 2.47 13.35 -17.55
N ASP A 50 3.25 14.25 -16.96
CA ASP A 50 4.63 14.50 -17.40
C ASP A 50 5.53 13.29 -17.13
N VAL A 51 5.33 12.61 -15.99
CA VAL A 51 6.16 11.48 -15.57
C VAL A 51 5.34 10.36 -14.94
N VAL A 52 5.62 9.12 -15.34
CA VAL A 52 5.14 7.91 -14.67
C VAL A 52 6.30 7.24 -13.94
N VAL A 53 6.15 7.01 -12.64
CA VAL A 53 7.11 6.26 -11.82
C VAL A 53 6.56 4.86 -11.57
N VAL A 54 7.29 3.84 -11.98
CA VAL A 54 6.90 2.44 -11.74
C VAL A 54 7.59 1.91 -10.49
N GLY A 55 6.80 1.60 -9.47
CA GLY A 55 7.21 1.14 -8.15
C GLY A 55 7.13 2.21 -7.07
N ALA A 56 6.44 1.90 -5.96
CA ALA A 56 6.29 2.75 -4.77
C ALA A 56 7.19 2.30 -3.60
N GLY A 57 8.40 1.86 -3.91
CA GLY A 57 9.48 1.75 -2.91
C GLY A 57 10.11 3.10 -2.59
N ILE A 58 11.07 3.14 -1.66
CA ILE A 58 11.78 4.38 -1.26
C ILE A 58 12.25 5.17 -2.48
N SER A 59 12.96 4.54 -3.42
CA SER A 59 13.46 5.20 -4.63
C SER A 59 12.36 5.85 -5.50
N GLY A 60 11.26 5.14 -5.72
CA GLY A 60 10.15 5.64 -6.54
C GLY A 60 9.40 6.78 -5.86
N LEU A 61 9.11 6.64 -4.56
CA LEU A 61 8.46 7.68 -3.78
C LEU A 61 9.32 8.94 -3.65
N THR A 62 10.63 8.80 -3.41
CA THR A 62 11.55 9.94 -3.37
C THR A 62 11.61 10.64 -4.73
N THR A 63 11.66 9.89 -5.83
CA THR A 63 11.63 10.45 -7.20
C THR A 63 10.33 11.22 -7.44
N ALA A 64 9.18 10.61 -7.15
CA ALA A 64 7.88 11.24 -7.34
C ALA A 64 7.75 12.52 -6.51
N ARG A 65 8.15 12.50 -5.23
CA ARG A 65 8.17 13.68 -4.34
C ARG A 65 9.00 14.82 -4.93
N ARG A 66 10.22 14.51 -5.39
CA ARG A 66 11.13 15.53 -5.95
C ARG A 66 10.63 16.12 -7.27
N LEU A 67 10.01 15.32 -8.14
CA LEU A 67 9.44 15.80 -9.40
C LEU A 67 8.18 16.63 -9.16
N ALA A 68 7.31 16.20 -8.26
CA ALA A 68 6.12 16.95 -7.86
C ALA A 68 6.49 18.30 -7.24
N ALA A 69 7.52 18.35 -6.38
CA ALA A 69 8.04 19.59 -5.81
C ALA A 69 8.59 20.57 -6.88
N LYS A 70 8.95 20.07 -8.07
CA LYS A 70 9.35 20.87 -9.23
C LYS A 70 8.19 21.20 -10.18
N GLY A 71 6.94 21.01 -9.74
CA GLY A 71 5.74 21.35 -10.50
C GLY A 71 5.38 20.36 -11.62
N ARG A 72 5.99 19.16 -11.65
CA ARG A 72 5.63 18.13 -12.63
C ARG A 72 4.40 17.35 -12.17
N SER A 73 3.51 17.02 -13.10
CA SER A 73 2.45 16.04 -12.88
C SER A 73 3.04 14.63 -12.89
N VAL A 74 2.83 13.89 -11.80
CA VAL A 74 3.43 12.56 -11.60
C VAL A 74 2.38 11.55 -11.18
N VAL A 75 2.43 10.36 -11.78
CA VAL A 75 1.69 9.17 -11.32
C VAL A 75 2.67 8.10 -10.89
N VAL A 76 2.41 7.47 -9.74
CA VAL A 76 3.16 6.29 -9.26
C VAL A 76 2.30 5.05 -9.46
N LEU A 77 2.85 4.04 -10.13
CA LEU A 77 2.20 2.75 -10.34
C LEU A 77 2.92 1.68 -9.50
N GLU A 78 2.23 1.11 -8.51
CA GLU A 78 2.75 0.02 -7.68
C GLU A 78 1.99 -1.27 -7.98
N ALA A 79 2.74 -2.37 -8.04
CA ALA A 79 2.17 -3.69 -8.32
C ALA A 79 1.46 -4.29 -7.10
N ARG A 80 1.90 -3.93 -5.90
CA ARG A 80 1.34 -4.37 -4.63
C ARG A 80 0.19 -3.46 -4.17
N ASP A 81 -0.52 -3.93 -3.16
CA ASP A 81 -1.54 -3.20 -2.41
C ASP A 81 -0.95 -2.25 -1.35
N ARG A 82 0.37 -2.21 -1.22
CA ARG A 82 1.12 -1.39 -0.27
C ARG A 82 2.31 -0.70 -0.91
N VAL A 83 2.75 0.38 -0.28
CA VAL A 83 4.02 1.06 -0.60
C VAL A 83 5.19 0.46 0.19
N GLY A 84 6.38 1.06 0.09
CA GLY A 84 7.61 0.67 0.79
C GLY A 84 8.48 -0.28 -0.02
N GLY A 85 7.87 -1.11 -0.87
CA GLY A 85 8.59 -2.06 -1.72
C GLY A 85 9.30 -3.12 -0.86
N ARG A 86 10.63 -2.99 -0.73
CA ARG A 86 11.49 -3.89 0.07
C ARG A 86 11.61 -3.49 1.54
N THR A 87 11.05 -2.36 1.95
CA THR A 87 10.84 -2.03 3.37
C THR A 87 9.40 -2.35 3.74
N LEU A 88 9.21 -2.99 4.90
CA LEU A 88 7.91 -3.49 5.32
C LEU A 88 7.90 -3.75 6.83
N ASN A 89 7.03 -3.03 7.51
CA ASN A 89 6.73 -3.25 8.92
C ASN A 89 5.61 -4.28 9.03
N HIS A 90 5.75 -5.21 9.97
CA HIS A 90 4.71 -6.14 10.38
C HIS A 90 4.48 -6.00 11.88
N ASP A 91 3.23 -5.88 12.30
CA ASP A 91 2.89 -5.89 13.72
C ASP A 91 2.85 -7.33 14.23
N VAL A 92 3.69 -7.66 15.22
CA VAL A 92 3.60 -8.94 15.95
C VAL A 92 2.63 -8.87 17.12
N ALA A 93 2.27 -7.65 17.54
CA ALA A 93 1.21 -7.31 18.48
C ALA A 93 0.82 -5.84 18.25
N PRO A 94 -0.33 -5.35 18.77
CA PRO A 94 -0.72 -3.96 18.61
C PRO A 94 0.38 -2.99 19.05
N GLY A 95 0.84 -2.13 18.14
CA GLY A 95 1.90 -1.15 18.39
C GLY A 95 3.31 -1.71 18.53
N ARG A 96 3.53 -2.99 18.17
CA ARG A 96 4.84 -3.65 18.18
C ARG A 96 5.24 -4.06 16.76
N PRO A 97 5.71 -3.11 15.93
CA PRO A 97 6.19 -3.42 14.60
C PRO A 97 7.54 -4.15 14.68
N VAL A 98 7.75 -5.06 13.75
CA VAL A 98 9.05 -5.64 13.38
C VAL A 98 9.28 -5.41 11.89
N GLU A 99 10.52 -5.22 11.49
CA GLU A 99 10.86 -5.06 10.08
C GLU A 99 11.00 -6.43 9.41
N ALA A 100 10.27 -6.63 8.30
CA ALA A 100 10.43 -7.79 7.41
C ALA A 100 11.17 -7.42 6.12
N GLY A 101 11.97 -6.35 6.17
CA GLY A 101 12.63 -5.75 5.03
C GLY A 101 13.88 -4.98 5.43
N GLY A 102 14.20 -3.92 4.68
CA GLY A 102 15.27 -3.01 5.08
C GLY A 102 14.90 -2.25 6.37
N GLU A 103 15.80 -2.30 7.35
CA GLU A 103 15.55 -1.82 8.72
C GLU A 103 16.52 -0.69 9.12
N TYR A 104 17.82 -0.95 9.03
CA TYR A 104 18.82 -0.07 9.63
C TYR A 104 19.29 1.07 8.70
N VAL A 105 19.46 2.25 9.31
CA VAL A 105 20.18 3.39 8.76
C VAL A 105 21.43 3.67 9.62
N GLY A 106 22.48 4.24 9.04
CA GLY A 106 23.73 4.46 9.75
C GLY A 106 24.51 5.71 9.30
N PRO A 107 25.61 6.06 10.00
CA PRO A 107 26.28 7.36 9.87
C PRO A 107 26.77 7.69 8.45
N THR A 108 27.18 6.68 7.67
CA THR A 108 27.69 6.87 6.31
C THR A 108 26.59 6.95 5.25
N GLN A 109 25.34 6.67 5.61
CA GLN A 109 24.22 6.60 4.67
C GLN A 109 23.55 7.96 4.45
N THR A 110 24.32 8.92 3.94
CA THR A 110 23.96 10.34 3.85
C THR A 110 22.63 10.64 3.16
N ARG A 111 22.22 9.85 2.16
CA ARG A 111 21.00 10.09 1.39
C ARG A 111 19.73 9.78 2.18
N ILE A 112 19.72 8.67 2.91
CA ILE A 112 18.54 8.27 3.69
C ILE A 112 18.45 9.09 4.98
N THR A 113 19.57 9.40 5.62
CA THR A 113 19.60 10.27 6.80
C THR A 113 19.13 11.70 6.48
N ALA A 114 19.54 12.26 5.34
CA ALA A 114 19.01 13.54 4.86
C ALA A 114 17.50 13.48 4.60
N LEU A 115 17.01 12.40 3.99
CA LEU A 115 15.58 12.21 3.76
C LEU A 115 14.79 12.08 5.08
N CYS A 116 15.32 11.37 6.08
CA CYS A 116 14.72 11.30 7.42
C CYS A 116 14.58 12.70 8.03
N LYS A 117 15.65 13.52 7.97
CA LYS A 117 15.62 14.91 8.43
C LYS A 117 14.58 15.76 7.69
N GLU A 118 14.51 15.66 6.37
CA GLU A 118 13.51 16.38 5.56
C GLU A 118 12.06 16.01 5.92
N LEU A 119 11.84 14.77 6.37
CA LEU A 119 10.51 14.25 6.71
C LEU A 119 10.20 14.30 8.21
N GLY A 120 11.12 14.80 9.04
CA GLY A 120 10.97 14.82 10.50
C GLY A 120 10.95 13.43 11.15
N VAL A 121 11.58 12.43 10.52
CA VAL A 121 11.69 11.07 11.06
C VAL A 121 12.95 10.98 11.90
N GLY A 122 12.77 10.71 13.20
CA GLY A 122 13.87 10.49 14.13
C GLY A 122 14.65 9.22 13.81
N ILE A 123 15.95 9.22 14.13
CA ILE A 123 16.81 8.02 14.09
C ILE A 123 17.17 7.71 15.55
N TYR A 124 17.05 6.44 15.93
CA TYR A 124 17.47 6.00 17.25
C TYR A 124 19.00 5.89 17.27
N GLU A 125 19.63 6.59 18.21
CA GLU A 125 21.06 6.47 18.52
C GLU A 125 21.17 5.36 19.58
N ALA A 126 21.96 4.33 19.28
CA ALA A 126 22.24 3.22 20.20
C ALA A 126 23.38 3.56 21.17
#